data_AF-A0A9N9G112-F1
#
_entry.id   AF-A0A9N9G112-F1
#
_cell.length_a   1.000
_cell.length_b   1.000
_cell.length_c   1.000
_cell.angle_alpha   90.00
_cell.angle_beta   90.00
_cell.angle_gamma   90.00
#
_symmetry.space_group_name_H-M   'P 1'
#
loop_
_entity.id
_entity.type
_entity.pdbx_description
1 polymer ?
#
loop_
_entity_poly.entity_id
_entity_poly.type
_entity_poly.pdbx_seq_one_letter_code
_entity_poly.pdbx_strand_id
1 'polypeptide(L)'
;MNLKSTLDNLNQAATAMEASEINSSNENNKHDNSRLTKSKKVKWSSDSELLLLAFLDLRIEDVNQLKKRGFTANKVKRKLWNDASMMLNYEFSAKQCAIKWKNIKLYSKKNS
;
A
#
# COMPACT_ATOMS: atom_id res chain seq x y z
N MET A 1 25.86 -42.48 37.97
CA MET A 1 24.78 -42.67 36.98
C MET A 1 23.64 -41.73 37.40
N ASN A 2 23.57 -40.50 36.90
CA ASN A 2 22.87 -40.08 35.66
C ASN A 2 21.42 -40.62 35.64
N LEU A 3 20.33 -39.86 35.56
CA LEU A 3 20.03 -38.51 35.05
C LEU A 3 18.78 -37.98 35.77
N LYS A 4 18.86 -36.82 36.44
CA LYS A 4 17.68 -35.99 36.80
C LYS A 4 18.03 -34.55 37.25
N SER A 5 19.25 -34.07 36.98
CA SER A 5 19.75 -32.76 37.42
C SER A 5 19.81 -31.73 36.28
N THR A 6 18.80 -31.67 35.41
CA THR A 6 18.85 -30.77 34.24
C THR A 6 17.48 -30.24 33.84
N LEU A 7 16.72 -29.69 34.79
CA LEU A 7 15.59 -28.82 34.45
C LEU A 7 15.15 -27.84 35.56
N ASP A 8 16.08 -27.32 36.37
CA ASP A 8 15.77 -26.30 37.39
C ASP A 8 16.83 -25.18 37.41
N ASN A 9 17.15 -24.62 36.24
CA ASN A 9 17.98 -23.41 36.15
C ASN A 9 17.49 -22.50 35.03
N LEU A 10 16.27 -21.99 35.23
CA LEU A 10 15.69 -20.90 34.45
C LEU A 10 15.93 -19.58 35.21
N ASN A 11 16.92 -18.85 34.73
CA ASN A 11 16.95 -17.38 34.60
C ASN A 11 16.61 -16.54 35.84
N GLN A 12 17.59 -16.38 36.72
CA GLN A 12 17.75 -15.17 37.53
C GLN A 12 18.51 -14.11 36.74
N ALA A 13 17.79 -13.16 36.13
CA ALA A 13 18.30 -11.84 35.75
C ALA A 13 17.14 -10.94 35.27
N ALA A 14 16.60 -10.10 36.16
CA ALA A 14 16.03 -8.79 35.83
C ALA A 14 15.49 -8.12 37.09
N THR A 15 16.34 -7.30 37.70
CA THR A 15 16.01 -6.36 38.76
C THR A 15 15.16 -5.21 38.23
N ALA A 16 14.13 -4.85 39.01
CA ALA A 16 13.54 -3.51 39.23
C ALA A 16 12.02 -3.45 39.02
N MET A 17 11.32 -3.50 40.15
CA MET A 17 9.96 -3.03 40.34
C MET A 17 9.91 -1.51 40.14
N GLU A 18 8.91 -1.00 39.41
CA GLU A 18 7.87 -0.14 39.99
C GLU A 18 6.76 0.10 38.96
N ALA A 19 5.57 0.31 39.50
CA ALA A 19 4.30 0.05 38.87
C ALA A 19 3.69 1.29 38.22
N SER A 20 2.76 1.01 37.31
CA SER A 20 1.52 1.76 37.05
C SER A 20 1.62 3.24 36.66
N GLU A 21 1.33 3.52 35.39
CA GLU A 21 0.23 4.41 35.02
C GLU A 21 -0.23 4.15 33.57
N ILE A 22 -1.46 3.65 33.45
CA ILE A 22 -2.20 3.60 32.19
C ILE A 22 -2.59 5.04 31.88
N ASN A 23 -1.91 5.68 30.93
CA ASN A 23 -2.41 6.92 30.36
C ASN A 23 -2.96 6.67 28.96
N SER A 24 -4.28 6.44 28.92
CA SER A 24 -5.10 6.55 27.72
C SER A 24 -5.07 8.01 27.26
N SER A 25 -4.18 8.33 26.33
CA SER A 25 -4.23 9.59 25.60
C SER A 25 -4.44 9.32 24.11
N ASN A 26 -5.67 9.61 23.73
CA ASN A 26 -6.22 9.71 22.38
C ASN A 26 -5.37 10.71 21.57
N GLU A 27 -4.35 10.22 20.86
CA GLU A 27 -3.60 11.07 19.92
C GLU A 27 -4.40 11.23 18.62
N ASN A 28 -5.13 12.34 18.62
CA ASN A 28 -5.79 12.96 17.49
C ASN A 28 -4.95 12.89 16.22
N ASN A 29 -5.66 12.59 15.12
CA ASN A 29 -5.27 12.82 13.73
C ASN A 29 -4.26 13.96 13.56
N LYS A 30 -2.97 13.60 13.51
CA LYS A 30 -1.94 14.49 12.96
C LYS A 30 -2.16 14.47 11.45
N HIS A 31 -3.04 15.35 11.00
CA HIS A 31 -3.07 15.81 9.63
C HIS A 31 -1.70 16.49 9.40
N ASP A 32 -0.72 15.70 8.99
CA ASP A 32 0.56 16.21 8.53
C ASP A 32 0.27 17.07 7.30
N ASN A 33 0.12 18.37 7.53
CA ASN A 33 0.29 19.41 6.53
C ASN A 33 1.78 19.48 6.19
N SER A 34 2.32 18.37 5.65
CA SER A 34 3.55 18.39 4.91
C SER A 34 3.30 19.32 3.73
N ARG A 35 3.89 20.52 3.81
CA ARG A 35 3.98 21.48 2.72
C ARG A 35 4.19 20.69 1.44
N LEU A 36 3.27 20.85 0.49
CA LEU A 36 3.36 20.31 -0.86
C LEU A 36 4.68 20.79 -1.48
N THR A 37 5.77 20.09 -1.19
CA THR A 37 6.96 20.11 -2.01
C THR A 37 6.45 19.75 -3.38
N LYS A 38 6.63 20.66 -4.36
CA LYS A 38 6.21 20.45 -5.74
C LYS A 38 6.63 19.04 -6.11
N SER A 39 5.67 18.13 -6.23
CA SER A 39 5.93 16.71 -6.36
C SER A 39 6.86 16.57 -7.55
N LYS A 40 8.05 15.98 -7.37
CA LYS A 40 8.93 15.69 -8.52
C LYS A 40 8.05 15.00 -9.56
N LYS A 41 8.01 15.54 -10.78
CA LYS A 41 7.21 14.95 -11.86
C LYS A 41 7.71 13.53 -12.05
N VAL A 42 6.84 12.58 -11.72
CA VAL A 42 7.12 11.15 -11.85
C VAL A 42 7.21 10.85 -13.34
N LYS A 43 8.40 10.47 -13.79
CA LYS A 43 8.65 10.09 -15.18
C LYS A 43 8.31 8.61 -15.32
N TRP A 44 7.42 8.29 -16.24
CA TRP A 44 7.14 6.92 -16.62
C TRP A 44 8.05 6.55 -17.79
N SER A 45 8.72 5.40 -17.71
CA SER A 45 9.36 4.79 -18.87
C SER A 45 8.28 4.20 -19.79
N SER A 46 8.61 4.03 -21.07
CA SER A 46 7.71 3.36 -22.02
C SER A 46 7.40 1.93 -21.57
N ASP A 47 8.38 1.23 -21.01
CA ASP A 47 8.23 -0.15 -20.55
C ASP A 47 7.28 -0.25 -19.35
N SER A 48 7.42 0.64 -18.36
CA SER A 48 6.52 0.65 -17.19
C SER A 48 5.10 1.06 -17.57
N GLU A 49 4.94 1.94 -18.57
CA GLU A 49 3.63 2.27 -19.12
C GLU A 49 3.01 1.11 -19.90
N LEU A 50 3.79 0.41 -20.73
CA LEU A 50 3.33 -0.77 -21.46
C LEU A 50 2.93 -1.89 -20.50
N LEU A 51 3.74 -2.14 -19.46
CA LEU A 51 3.45 -3.17 -18.46
C LEU A 51 2.16 -2.84 -17.69
N LEU A 52 1.94 -1.57 -17.33
CA LEU A 52 0.70 -1.15 -16.71
C LEU A 52 -0.50 -1.41 -17.63
N LEU A 53 -0.40 -1.08 -18.93
CA LEU A 53 -1.48 -1.29 -19.88
C LEU A 53 -1.77 -2.79 -20.09
N ALA A 54 -0.74 -3.59 -20.33
CA ALA A 54 -0.88 -5.04 -20.48
C ALA A 54 -1.54 -5.68 -19.24
N PHE A 55 -1.15 -5.26 -18.04
CA PHE A 55 -1.77 -5.71 -16.80
C PHE A 55 -3.27 -5.36 -16.74
N LEU A 56 -3.64 -4.15 -17.16
CA LEU A 56 -5.04 -3.70 -17.13
C LEU A 56 -5.89 -4.39 -18.19
N ASP A 57 -5.32 -4.70 -19.36
CA ASP A 57 -6.00 -5.48 -20.40
C ASP A 57 -6.26 -6.92 -19.95
N LEU A 58 -5.31 -7.55 -19.24
CA LEU A 58 -5.51 -8.86 -18.63
C LEU A 58 -6.57 -8.88 -17.52
N ARG A 59 -6.90 -7.71 -16.94
CA ARG A 59 -7.90 -7.57 -15.87
C ARG A 59 -9.05 -6.67 -16.30
N ILE A 60 -9.47 -6.79 -17.55
CA ILE A 60 -10.51 -5.93 -18.14
C ILE A 60 -11.82 -5.97 -17.36
N GLU A 61 -12.20 -7.10 -16.75
CA GLU A 61 -13.39 -7.22 -15.90
C GLU A 61 -13.31 -6.30 -14.67
N ASP A 62 -12.14 -6.24 -14.02
CA ASP A 62 -11.91 -5.37 -12.87
C ASP A 62 -11.81 -3.90 -13.29
N VAL A 63 -11.21 -3.64 -14.45
CA VAL A 63 -11.19 -2.30 -15.06
C VAL A 63 -12.61 -1.81 -15.36
N ASN A 64 -13.51 -2.68 -15.82
CA ASN A 64 -14.91 -2.34 -16.05
C ASN A 64 -15.65 -2.02 -14.76
N GLN A 65 -15.30 -2.68 -13.65
CA GLN A 65 -15.84 -2.37 -12.33
C GLN A 65 -15.39 -1.00 -11.80
N LEU A 66 -14.35 -0.38 -12.36
CA LEU A 66 -13.93 0.98 -11.98
C LEU A 66 -15.04 2.02 -12.19
N LYS A 67 -15.94 1.79 -13.16
CA LYS A 67 -17.09 2.67 -13.44
C LYS A 67 -18.20 2.54 -12.41
N LYS A 68 -18.26 1.43 -11.68
CA LYS A 68 -19.32 1.13 -10.70
C LYS A 68 -19.07 1.88 -9.37
N ARG A 69 -20.15 2.15 -8.64
CA ARG A 69 -20.14 2.76 -7.30
C ARG A 69 -20.55 1.71 -6.26
N GLY A 70 -20.12 1.89 -5.01
CA GLY A 70 -20.45 0.99 -3.89
C GLY A 70 -19.22 0.35 -3.23
N PHE A 71 -19.44 -0.27 -2.06
CA PHE A 71 -18.37 -0.82 -1.22
C PHE A 71 -17.54 -1.91 -1.94
N THR A 72 -18.21 -2.86 -2.58
CA THR A 72 -17.55 -3.94 -3.32
C THR A 72 -16.70 -3.40 -4.47
N ALA A 73 -17.22 -2.41 -5.22
CA ALA A 73 -16.47 -1.75 -6.28
C ALA A 73 -15.23 -1.01 -5.74
N ASN A 74 -15.30 -0.43 -4.54
CA ASN A 74 -14.15 0.22 -3.90
C ASN A 74 -13.08 -0.79 -3.46
N LYS A 75 -13.49 -1.99 -3.00
CA LYS A 75 -12.55 -3.08 -2.67
C LYS A 75 -11.82 -3.56 -3.93
N VAL A 76 -12.54 -3.77 -5.02
CA VAL A 76 -11.96 -4.19 -6.31
C VAL A 76 -11.01 -3.12 -6.86
N LYS A 77 -11.41 -1.84 -6.83
CA LYS A 77 -10.54 -0.70 -7.19
C LYS A 77 -9.23 -0.71 -6.42
N ARG A 78 -9.30 -0.81 -5.09
CA ARG A 78 -8.11 -0.79 -4.23
C ARG A 78 -7.19 -1.97 -4.55
N LYS A 79 -7.76 -3.18 -4.69
CA LYS A 79 -7.01 -4.38 -5.03
C LYS A 79 -6.32 -4.24 -6.40
N LEU A 80 -7.06 -3.84 -7.43
CA LEU A 80 -6.52 -3.67 -8.78
C LEU A 80 -5.28 -2.76 -8.81
N TRP A 81 -5.36 -1.59 -8.15
CA TRP A 81 -4.25 -0.64 -8.15
C TRP A 81 -3.08 -1.07 -7.26
N ASN A 82 -3.34 -1.78 -6.17
CA ASN A 82 -2.29 -2.38 -5.35
C ASN A 82 -1.54 -3.48 -6.11
N ASP A 83 -2.28 -4.35 -6.81
CA ASP A 83 -1.70 -5.41 -7.64
C ASP A 83 -0.88 -4.81 -8.79
N ALA A 84 -1.36 -3.74 -9.42
CA ALA A 84 -0.60 -2.99 -10.44
C ALA A 84 0.71 -2.41 -9.89
N SER A 85 0.66 -1.82 -8.69
CA SER A 85 1.85 -1.29 -8.01
C SER A 85 2.88 -2.39 -7.73
N MET A 86 2.42 -3.56 -7.30
CA MET A 86 3.27 -4.73 -7.05
C MET A 86 3.91 -5.27 -8.34
N MET A 87 3.15 -5.36 -9.44
CA MET A 87 3.66 -5.76 -10.76
C MET A 87 4.77 -4.83 -11.27
N LEU A 88 4.71 -3.55 -10.90
CA LEU A 88 5.73 -2.54 -11.21
C LEU A 88 6.84 -2.48 -10.15
N ASN A 89 7.01 -3.54 -9.36
CA ASN A 89 7.98 -3.64 -8.27
C ASN A 89 7.96 -2.44 -7.30
N TYR A 90 6.75 -1.91 -7.04
CA TYR A 90 6.51 -0.73 -6.22
C TYR A 90 7.23 0.55 -6.66
N GLU A 91 7.77 0.60 -7.89
CA GLU A 91 8.33 1.82 -8.48
C GLU A 91 7.28 2.94 -8.52
N PHE A 92 6.03 2.56 -8.75
CA PHE A 92 4.87 3.43 -8.71
C PHE A 92 3.86 2.93 -7.68
N SER A 93 3.39 3.82 -6.82
CA SER A 93 2.28 3.56 -5.91
C SER A 93 0.99 3.26 -6.66
N ALA A 94 0.06 2.56 -5.99
CA ALA A 94 -1.29 2.31 -6.48
C ALA A 94 -2.00 3.59 -6.96
N LYS A 95 -1.82 4.70 -6.24
CA LYS A 95 -2.38 6.01 -6.60
C LYS A 95 -1.77 6.55 -7.90
N GLN A 96 -0.45 6.42 -8.09
CA GLN A 96 0.22 6.84 -9.31
C GLN A 96 -0.24 6.00 -10.51
N CYS A 97 -0.40 4.68 -10.35
CA CYS A 97 -0.94 3.79 -11.38
C CYS A 97 -2.34 4.22 -11.82
N ALA A 98 -3.24 4.48 -10.85
CA ALA A 98 -4.60 4.94 -11.13
C ALA A 98 -4.64 6.29 -11.88
N ILE A 99 -3.80 7.24 -11.48
CA ILE A 99 -3.69 8.55 -12.13
C ILE A 99 -3.16 8.41 -13.56
N LYS A 100 -2.11 7.60 -13.75
CA LYS A 100 -1.52 7.36 -15.08
C LYS A 100 -2.53 6.78 -16.04
N TRP A 101 -3.24 5.71 -15.66
CA TRP A 101 -4.30 5.13 -16.50
C TRP A 101 -5.39 6.14 -16.86
N LYS A 102 -5.85 6.94 -15.88
CA LYS A 102 -6.84 8.00 -16.14
C LYS A 102 -6.32 9.01 -17.18
N ASN A 103 -5.04 9.40 -17.10
CA ASN A 103 -4.44 10.33 -18.04
C ASN A 103 -4.31 9.74 -19.45
N ILE A 104 -3.89 8.47 -19.58
CA ILE A 104 -3.82 7.76 -20.88
C ILE A 104 -5.20 7.73 -21.56
N LYS A 105 -6.24 7.39 -20.78
CA LYS A 105 -7.61 7.33 -21.28
C LYS A 105 -8.14 8.70 -21.71
N LEU A 106 -7.83 9.75 -20.94
CA LEU A 106 -8.21 11.12 -21.29
C LEU A 106 -7.51 11.61 -22.56
N TYR A 107 -6.24 11.24 -22.76
CA TYR A 107 -5.50 11.59 -23.97
C TYR A 107 -6.08 10.88 -25.20
N SER A 108 -6.41 9.60 -25.07
CA SER A 108 -7.06 8.82 -26.14
C SER A 108 -8.41 9.40 -26.55
N LYS A 109 -9.19 9.94 -25.60
CA LYS A 109 -10.50 10.57 -25.89
C LYS A 109 -10.39 11.95 -26.56
N LYS A 110 -9.30 12.69 -26.36
CA LYS A 110 -9.14 14.04 -26.91
C LYS A 110 -8.66 14.06 -28.36
N ASN A 111 -8.10 12.94 -28.84
CA ASN A 111 -7.50 12.82 -30.18
C ASN A 111 -8.29 11.84 -31.08
N SER A 112 -9.56 11.57 -30.77
CA SER A 112 -10.50 10.74 -31.55
C SER A 112 -11.77 11.52 -31.82
#